data_AF-A0A127STJ3-F1
#
_entry.id   AF-A0A127STJ3-F1
#
_cell.length_a   1.000
_cell.length_b   1.000
_cell.length_c   1.000
_cell.angle_alpha   90.00
_cell.angle_beta   90.00
_cell.angle_gamma   90.00
#
_symmetry.space_group_name_H-M   'P 1'
#
loop_
_entity.id
_entity.type
_entity.pdbx_description
1 polymer ?
#
loop_
_entity_poly.entity_id
_entity_poly.type
_entity_poly.pdbx_seq_one_letter_code
_entity_poly.pdbx_strand_id
1 'polypeptide(L)' 'MEKDGKKYLDMDEKERLSIFKELGLKEKLAALKKDLHDFNVDFDNWFSEKSLYPDQVNAALKVLKDEDNMYEKDG' A
#
# COMPACT_ATOMS: atom_id res chain seq x y z
N MET A 1 22.14 -6.68 16.81
CA MET A 1 20.73 -6.37 16.49
C MET A 1 20.09 -5.75 17.72
N GLU A 2 20.30 -4.45 17.95
CA GLU A 2 19.58 -3.67 18.96
C GLU A 2 19.49 -2.21 18.46
N LYS A 3 18.91 -2.02 17.27
CA LYS A 3 18.58 -0.68 16.80
C LYS A 3 17.14 -0.42 17.22
N ASP A 4 16.94 0.50 18.17
CA ASP A 4 15.67 1.15 18.54
C ASP A 4 14.76 0.52 19.61
N GLY A 5 15.16 -0.57 20.28
CA GLY A 5 14.32 -1.24 21.30
C GLY A 5 13.79 -0.34 22.42
N LYS A 6 14.63 0.55 22.98
CA LYS A 6 14.22 1.54 24.00
C LYS A 6 13.31 2.64 23.44
N LYS A 7 13.56 3.08 22.21
CA LYS A 7 12.85 4.18 21.56
C LYS A 7 11.36 3.86 21.38
N TYR A 8 11.02 2.61 21.08
CA TYR A 8 9.63 2.19 20.91
C TYR A 8 8.89 1.94 22.23
N LEU A 9 9.60 1.62 23.31
CA LEU A 9 8.98 1.40 24.63
C LEU A 9 8.39 2.69 25.20
N ASP A 10 9.05 3.83 24.95
CA ASP A 10 8.63 5.15 25.44
C ASP A 10 7.67 5.89 24.49
N MET A 11 7.38 5.33 23.30
CA MET A 11 6.44 5.91 22.34
C MET A 11 4.98 5.54 22.64
N ASP A 12 4.07 6.44 22.25
CA ASP A 12 2.64 6.14 22.21
C ASP A 12 2.38 4.91 21.32
N GLU A 13 1.42 4.08 21.75
CA GLU A 13 1.11 2.82 21.09
C GLU A 13 0.70 3.03 19.63
N LYS A 14 -0.06 4.08 19.32
CA LYS A 14 -0.52 4.35 17.95
C LYS A 14 0.63 4.73 17.04
N GLU A 15 1.55 5.56 17.53
CA GLU A 15 2.74 5.98 16.80
C GLU A 15 3.66 4.79 16.54
N ARG A 16 3.93 3.99 17.58
CA ARG A 16 4.71 2.76 17.48
C ARG A 16 4.10 1.78 16.48
N LEU A 17 2.79 1.55 16.55
CA LEU A 17 2.10 0.63 15.63
C LEU A 17 2.18 1.12 14.18
N SER A 18 2.06 2.44 13.95
CA SER A 18 2.20 3.03 12.62
C SER A 18 3.59 2.77 12.04
N ILE A 19 4.63 3.01 12.84
CA ILE A 19 6.03 2.78 12.44
C ILE A 19 6.26 1.30 12.12
N PHE A 20 5.82 0.38 12.96
CA PHE A 20 6.00 -1.05 12.69
C PHE A 20 5.26 -1.53 11.45
N LYS A 21 4.06 -0.98 11.17
CA LYS A 21 3.35 -1.26 9.92
C LYS A 21 4.15 -0.80 8.70
N GLU A 22 4.76 0.38 8.77
CA GLU A 22 5.58 0.92 7.67
C GLU A 22 6.87 0.11 7.48
N LEU A 23 7.55 -0.24 8.56
CA LEU A 23 8.76 -1.07 8.52
C LEU A 23 8.46 -2.46 7.95
N GLY A 24 7.42 -3.12 8.47
CA GLY A 24 7.00 -4.43 7.97
C GLY A 24 6.60 -4.40 6.50
N LEU A 25 5.91 -3.35 6.05
CA LEU A 25 5.59 -3.15 4.65
C LEU A 25 6.86 -3.02 3.78
N LYS A 26 7.82 -2.19 4.19
CA LYS A 26 9.09 -2.01 3.47
C LYS A 26 9.89 -3.30 3.37
N GLU A 27 10.01 -4.04 4.47
CA GLU A 27 10.74 -5.32 4.50
C GLU A 27 10.07 -6.37 3.61
N LYS A 28 8.75 -6.54 3.70
CA LYS A 28 8.01 -7.50 2.89
C LYS A 28 8.04 -7.16 1.40
N LEU A 29 7.92 -5.87 1.07
CA LEU A 29 8.02 -5.42 -0.32
C LEU A 29 9.43 -5.65 -0.88
N ALA A 30 10.48 -5.40 -0.10
CA ALA A 30 11.85 -5.67 -0.53
C ALA A 30 12.11 -7.17 -0.75
N ALA A 31 11.59 -8.03 0.14
CA ALA A 31 11.66 -9.48 -0.04
C ALA A 31 10.94 -9.93 -1.32
N LEU A 32 9.71 -9.46 -1.54
CA LEU A 32 8.93 -9.81 -2.73
C LEU A 32 9.58 -9.33 -4.03
N LYS A 33 10.17 -8.12 -4.03
CA LYS A 33 10.96 -7.61 -5.16
C LYS A 33 12.15 -8.52 -5.47
N LYS A 34 12.88 -8.93 -4.43
CA LYS A 34 14.02 -9.83 -4.57
C LYS A 34 13.58 -11.19 -5.12
N ASP A 35 12.51 -11.77 -4.57
CA ASP A 35 12.00 -13.06 -5.01
C ASP A 35 11.62 -13.02 -6.49
N LEU A 36 10.92 -11.99 -6.94
CA LEU A 36 10.56 -11.81 -8.35
C LEU A 36 11.79 -11.61 -9.25
N HIS A 37 12.77 -10.83 -8.80
CA HIS A 37 14.03 -10.66 -9.52
C HIS A 37 14.82 -11.98 -9.64
N ASP A 38 14.81 -12.82 -8.60
CA ASP A 38 15.43 -14.15 -8.64
C ASP A 38 14.73 -15.08 -9.66
N PHE A 39 13.45 -14.83 -9.96
CA PHE A 39 12.71 -15.46 -11.08
C PHE A 39 12.89 -14.73 -12.42
N ASN A 40 13.80 -13.76 -12.49
CA ASN A 40 14.08 -12.92 -13.67
C ASN A 40 12.85 -12.09 -14.13
N VAL A 41 12.01 -11.70 -13.16
CA VAL A 41 10.82 -10.85 -13.35
C VAL A 41 11.10 -9.50 -12.70
N ASP A 42 11.30 -8.48 -13.54
CA ASP A 42 11.53 -7.10 -13.11
C ASP A 42 10.35 -6.21 -13.45
N PHE A 43 10.01 -5.32 -12.52
CA PHE A 43 9.00 -4.28 -12.70
C PHE A 43 9.62 -2.91 -12.48
N ASP A 44 9.42 -2.00 -13.44
CA ASP A 44 9.89 -0.61 -13.35
C ASP A 44 9.10 0.20 -12.31
N ASN A 45 7.80 -0.08 -12.19
CA ASN A 45 6.87 0.69 -11.38
C ASN A 45 6.20 -0.17 -10.31
N TRP A 46 6.37 0.24 -9.05
CA TRP A 46 5.71 -0.36 -7.89
C TRP A 46 4.83 0.69 -7.24
N PHE A 47 3.52 0.44 -7.16
CA PHE A 47 2.57 1.36 -6.54
C PHE A 47 1.81 0.66 -5.42
N SER A 48 1.32 1.45 -4.46
CA SER A 48 0.45 0.93 -3.41
C SER A 48 -1.00 1.14 -3.82
N GLU A 49 -1.89 0.21 -3.50
CA GLU A 49 -3.32 0.42 -3.69
C GLU A 49 -3.81 1.72 -3.01
N LYS A 50 -3.23 2.06 -1.86
CA LYS A 50 -3.50 3.31 -1.14
C LYS A 50 -3.21 4.57 -1.95
N SER A 51 -2.30 4.54 -2.93
CA SER A 51 -2.03 5.70 -3.78
C SER A 51 -3.06 5.88 -4.89
N LEU A 52 -3.93 4.88 -5.13
CA LEU A 52 -5.02 4.97 -6.11
C LEU A 52 -6.30 5.55 -5.49
N TYR A 53 -6.49 5.35 -4.18
CA TYR A 53 -7.64 5.85 -3.46
C TYR A 53 -7.46 7.31 -2.99
N PRO A 54 -8.52 8.13 -3.00
CA PRO A 54 -9.84 7.89 -3.61
C PRO A 54 -9.91 8.32 -5.09
N ASP A 55 -8.98 9.15 -5.55
CA ASP A 55 -9.17 9.94 -6.77
C ASP A 55 -9.15 9.11 -8.05
N GLN A 56 -8.26 8.12 -8.18
CA GLN A 56 -8.20 7.28 -9.38
C GLN A 56 -9.39 6.33 -9.45
N VAL A 57 -9.89 5.88 -8.29
CA VAL A 57 -11.11 5.08 -8.18
C VAL A 57 -12.31 5.91 -8.61
N ASN A 58 -12.44 7.14 -8.12
CA ASN A 58 -13.51 8.06 -8.51
C ASN A 58 -13.47 8.39 -10.01
N ALA A 59 -12.27 8.56 -10.58
CA ALA A 59 -12.10 8.78 -12.01
C ALA A 59 -12.58 7.58 -12.84
N ALA A 60 -12.21 6.35 -12.44
CA ALA A 60 -12.68 5.13 -13.10
C ALA A 60 -14.21 4.98 -13.00
N LEU A 61 -14.79 5.24 -11.82
CA LEU A 61 -16.23 5.24 -11.62
C LEU A 61 -16.93 6.27 -12.52
N LYS A 62 -16.35 7.46 -12.70
CA LYS A 62 -16.92 8.49 -13.58
C LYS A 62 -16.99 8.00 -15.03
N VAL A 63 -15.93 7.39 -15.56
CA VAL A 63 -15.91 6.83 -16.94
C VAL A 63 -17.04 5.82 -17.12
N LEU A 64 -17.20 4.90 -16.17
CA LEU A 64 -18.25 3.89 -16.24
C LEU A 64 -19.67 4.47 -16.17
N LYS A 65 -19.87 5.59 -15.44
CA LYS A 65 -21.15 6.33 -15.45
C LYS A 65 -21.39 7.03 -16.79
N ASP A 66 -20.35 7.66 -17.34
CA ASP A 66 -20.46 8.42 -18.60
C ASP A 66 -20.76 7.50 -19.80
N GLU A 67 -20.30 6.24 -19.77
CA GLU A 67 -20.55 5.23 -20.80
C GLU A 67 -21.87 4.45 -20.63
N ASP A 68 -22.74 4.85 -19.69
CA ASP A 68 -24.00 4.16 -19.35
C ASP A 68 -23.82 2.69 -18.91
N ASN A 69 -22.61 2.36 -18.46
CA ASN A 69 -22.19 1.01 -18.04
C ASN A 69 -22.39 0.76 -16.53
N MET A 70 -22.98 1.71 -15.80
CA MET A 70 -23.29 1.57 -14.38
C MET A 70 -24.67 2.09 -14.03
N TYR A 71 -25.34 1.35 -13.16
CA TYR A 71 -26.57 1.79 -12.50
C TYR A 71 -26.36 1.76 -10.99
N GLU A 72 -26.96 2.71 -10.29
CA GLU A 72 -26.94 2.75 -8.83
C GLU A 72 -28.14 1.96 -8.30
N LYS A 73 -27.91 1.08 -7.32
CA LYS A 73 -28.97 0.34 -6.66
C LYS A 73 -28.72 0.37 -5.16
N ASP A 74 -29.62 1.04 -4.46
CA ASP A 74 -29.68 1.10 -2.99
C ASP A 74 -28.45 1.71 -2.29
N GLY A 75 -27.73 2.63 -2.96
CA GLY A 75 -26.61 3.40 -2.40
C GLY A 75 -25.37 2.57 -2.13
#